data_AF-A0A924CRW2-F1
#
_entry.id   AF-A0A924CRW2-F1
#
_cell.length_a   1.000
_cell.length_b   1.000
_cell.length_c   1.000
_cell.angle_alpha   90.00
_cell.angle_beta   90.00
_cell.angle_gamma   90.00
#
_symmetry.space_group_name_H-M   'P 1'
#
loop_
_entity.id
_entity.type
_entity.pdbx_description
1 polymer ?
#
loop_
_entity_poly.entity_id
_entity_poly.type
_entity_poly.pdbx_seq_one_letter_code
_entity_poly.pdbx_strand_id
1 'polypeptide(L)'
;MSLNVVTLVGRVGGDPDVRRFDSGSIKCSLTLAVNRRSKNNEQPDWFKIEIWGKPAEVAEKWVNKGSLIGVKGSLKFETWV
;
A
#
# COMPACT_ATOMS: atom_id res chain seq x y z
N MET A 1 -18.98 -16.96 8.18
CA MET A 1 -18.62 -15.57 7.78
C MET A 1 -17.13 -15.41 8.04
N SER A 2 -16.34 -14.99 7.05
CA SER A 2 -14.88 -14.85 7.21
C SER A 2 -14.48 -13.37 7.22
N LEU A 3 -13.63 -12.98 8.17
CA LEU A 3 -13.14 -11.61 8.33
C LEU A 3 -11.70 -11.51 7.78
N ASN A 4 -11.49 -10.65 6.79
CA ASN A 4 -10.17 -10.27 6.31
C ASN A 4 -10.08 -8.76 6.23
N VAL A 5 -9.52 -8.15 7.27
CA VAL A 5 -9.31 -6.71 7.37
C VAL A 5 -7.92 -6.47 7.91
N VAL A 6 -7.15 -5.65 7.22
CA VAL A 6 -5.81 -5.22 7.61
C VAL A 6 -5.78 -3.70 7.63
N THR A 7 -5.25 -3.14 8.71
CA THR A 7 -5.03 -1.69 8.86
C THR A 7 -3.55 -1.47 9.15
N LEU A 8 -2.89 -0.65 8.34
CA LEU A 8 -1.47 -0.35 8.47
C LEU A 8 -1.26 1.17 8.48
N VAL A 9 -0.26 1.61 9.24
CA VAL A 9 0.22 2.99 9.22
C VAL A 9 1.73 2.94 9.05
N GLY A 10 2.25 3.62 8.04
CA GLY A 10 3.65 3.50 7.68
C GLY A 10 4.12 4.56 6.70
N ARG A 11 5.40 4.48 6.32
CA ARG A 11 6.00 5.39 5.35
C ARG A 11 6.17 4.74 3.99
N VAL A 12 5.88 5.51 2.95
CA VAL A 12 6.00 5.04 1.57
C VAL A 12 7.48 4.92 1.16
N GLY A 13 7.87 3.77 0.62
CA GLY A 13 9.27 3.46 0.26
C GLY A 13 9.78 4.08 -1.03
N GLY A 14 8.89 4.32 -1.97
CA GLY A 14 9.17 4.86 -3.30
C GLY A 14 7.94 5.55 -3.87
N ASP A 15 8.11 6.35 -4.93
CA ASP A 15 6.99 7.07 -5.52
C ASP A 15 5.93 6.09 -6.07
N PRO A 16 4.62 6.43 -5.97
CA PRO A 16 3.57 5.50 -6.39
C PRO A 16 3.61 5.19 -7.89
N ASP A 17 3.53 3.92 -8.27
CA ASP A 17 3.39 3.47 -9.68
C ASP A 17 1.91 3.40 -10.04
N VAL A 18 1.47 4.28 -10.96
CA VAL A 18 0.06 4.37 -11.38
C VAL A 18 -0.12 3.87 -12.79
N ARG A 19 -1.02 2.90 -12.94
CA ARG A 19 -1.43 2.32 -14.21
C ARG A 19 -2.90 2.62 -14.46
N ARG A 20 -3.17 3.17 -15.64
CA ARG A 20 -4.53 3.35 -16.17
C ARG A 20 -4.77 2.25 -17.19
N PHE A 21 -5.89 1.55 -17.07
CA PHE A 21 -6.29 0.48 -17.98
C PHE A 21 -7.33 0.99 -18.97
N ASP A 22 -7.42 0.36 -20.14
CA ASP A 22 -8.37 0.72 -21.20
C ASP A 22 -9.84 0.57 -20.75
N SER A 23 -10.10 -0.22 -19.71
CA SER A 23 -11.40 -0.34 -19.05
C SER A 23 -11.82 0.89 -18.26
N GLY A 24 -10.98 1.93 -18.18
CA GLY A 24 -11.17 3.11 -17.34
C GLY A 24 -10.81 2.88 -15.87
N SER A 25 -10.35 1.68 -15.50
CA SER A 25 -9.88 1.40 -14.15
C SER A 25 -8.47 1.95 -13.92
N ILE A 26 -8.19 2.39 -12.69
CA ILE A 26 -6.90 2.92 -12.27
C ILE A 26 -6.39 2.08 -11.11
N LYS A 27 -5.11 1.69 -11.18
CA LYS A 27 -4.37 0.99 -10.13
C LYS A 27 -3.16 1.81 -9.72
N CYS A 28 -2.97 1.99 -8.43
CA CYS A 28 -1.79 2.58 -7.84
C CYS A 28 -1.08 1.50 -6.98
N SER A 29 0.20 1.28 -7.24
CA SER A 29 1.02 0.30 -6.54
C SER A 29 2.13 1.02 -5.78
N LEU A 30 2.28 0.72 -4.50
CA LEU A 30 3.33 1.30 -3.66
C LEU A 30 3.82 0.32 -2.61
N THR A 31 4.99 0.61 -2.04
CA THR A 31 5.55 -0.14 -0.91
C THR A 31 5.42 0.69 0.37
N LEU A 32 4.94 0.07 1.45
CA LEU A 32 4.76 0.70 2.75
C LEU A 32 5.67 0.06 3.79
N ALA A 33 6.54 0.85 4.41
CA ALA A 33 7.35 0.47 5.56
C ALA A 33 6.56 0.69 6.86
N VAL A 34 6.32 -0.36 7.62
CA VAL A 34 5.65 -0.33 8.91
C VAL A 34 6.64 -0.71 9.99
N ASN A 35 6.90 0.22 10.91
CA ASN A 35 7.83 -0.02 12.00
C ASN A 35 7.19 -0.91 13.07
N ARG A 36 7.92 -1.93 13.52
CA ARG A 36 7.55 -2.70 14.70
C ARG A 36 7.87 -1.90 15.96
N ARG A 37 6.98 -1.97 16.96
CA ARG A 37 7.24 -1.40 18.28
C ARG A 37 8.15 -2.34 19.07
N SER A 38 9.44 -2.39 18.73
CA SER A 38 10.46 -3.18 19.44
C SER A 38 11.52 -2.27 20.05
N LYS A 39 12.09 -2.67 21.20
CA LYS A 39 13.17 -1.93 21.87
C LYS A 39 14.49 -1.95 21.09
N ASN A 40 14.64 -2.88 20.14
CA ASN A 40 15.92 -3.16 19.48
C ASN A 40 16.06 -2.60 18.05
N ASN A 41 15.28 -1.56 17.71
CA ASN A 41 15.39 -0.87 16.42
C ASN A 41 15.38 -1.84 15.21
N GLU A 42 14.42 -2.77 15.22
CA GLU A 42 14.25 -3.77 14.18
C GLU A 42 13.93 -3.13 12.82
N GLN A 43 14.31 -3.81 11.75
CA GLN A 43 14.00 -3.40 10.39
C GLN A 43 12.47 -3.34 10.18
N PRO A 44 11.97 -2.38 9.38
CA PRO A 44 10.55 -2.27 9.11
C PRO A 44 10.03 -3.46 8.32
N ASP A 45 8.77 -3.82 8.55
CA ASP A 45 8.05 -4.73 7.67
C ASP A 45 7.62 -3.98 6.41
N TRP A 46 7.88 -4.58 5.26
CA TRP A 46 7.54 -4.01 3.97
C TRP A 46 6.29 -4.67 3.39
N PHE A 47 5.28 -3.85 3.09
CA PHE A 47 4.03 -4.29 2.50
C PHE A 47 3.88 -3.74 1.10
N LYS A 48 3.57 -4.59 0.13
CA LYS A 48 3.10 -4.17 -1.19
C LYS A 48 1.63 -3.82 -1.08
N ILE A 49 1.28 -2.58 -1.40
CA ILE A 49 -0.09 -2.07 -1.38
C ILE A 49 -0.56 -1.87 -2.80
N GLU A 50 -1.75 -2.39 -3.11
CA GLU A 50 -2.45 -2.16 -4.37
C GLU A 50 -3.75 -1.40 -4.09
N ILE A 51 -3.87 -0.22 -4.65
CA ILE A 51 -5.01 0.69 -4.47
C ILE A 51 -5.71 0.81 -5.82
N TRP A 52 -7.04 0.73 -5.83
CA TRP A 52 -7.85 0.75 -7.04
C TRP A 52 -8.86 1.91 -7.05
N GLY A 53 -9.20 2.41 -8.24
CA GLY A 53 -10.26 3.40 -8.46
C GLY A 53 -9.91 4.79 -7.90
N LYS A 54 -10.90 5.50 -7.36
CA LYS A 54 -10.72 6.88 -6.87
C LYS A 54 -9.60 7.04 -5.83
N PRO A 55 -9.42 6.15 -4.83
CA PRO A 55 -8.29 6.24 -3.91
C PRO A 55 -6.92 6.14 -4.59
N ALA A 56 -6.83 5.46 -5.74
CA ALA A 56 -5.58 5.38 -6.52
C ALA A 56 -5.21 6.72 -7.14
N GLU A 57 -6.19 7.47 -7.66
CA GLU A 57 -6.00 8.83 -8.17
C GLU A 57 -5.59 9.81 -7.06
N VAL A 58 -6.15 9.65 -5.86
CA VAL A 58 -5.77 10.45 -4.69
C VAL A 58 -4.34 10.12 -4.29
N ALA A 59 -3.97 8.83 -4.26
CA ALA A 59 -2.61 8.42 -3.96
C ALA A 59 -1.61 8.99 -4.99
N GLU A 60 -1.91 8.94 -6.29
CA GLU A 60 -1.09 9.54 -7.35
C GLU A 60 -0.80 11.03 -7.12
N LYS A 61 -1.82 11.79 -6.71
CA LYS A 61 -1.72 13.25 -6.60
C LYS A 61 -1.02 13.72 -5.33
N TRP A 62 -1.11 12.97 -4.24
CA TRP A 62 -0.77 13.46 -2.91
C TRP A 62 0.30 12.63 -2.17
N VAL A 63 0.58 11.43 -2.65
CA VAL A 63 1.53 10.51 -2.00
C VAL A 63 2.84 10.51 -2.77
N ASN A 64 3.94 10.74 -2.07
CA ASN A 64 5.30 10.67 -2.61
C ASN A 64 6.15 9.74 -1.75
N LYS A 65 7.35 9.42 -2.20
CA LYS A 65 8.35 8.72 -1.38
C LYS A 65 8.52 9.40 -0.01
N GLY A 66 8.44 8.62 1.06
CA GLY A 66 8.59 9.06 2.44
C GLY A 66 7.30 9.55 3.10
N SER A 67 6.20 9.73 2.35
CA SER A 67 4.90 10.14 2.91
C SER A 67 4.43 9.16 3.98
N LEU A 68 3.94 9.69 5.11
CA LEU A 68 3.30 8.91 6.17
C LEU A 68 1.82 8.72 5.80
N ILE A 69 1.39 7.48 5.59
CA ILE A 69 0.01 7.15 5.20
C ILE A 69 -0.58 6.06 6.07
N GLY A 70 -1.91 6.08 6.20
CA GLY A 70 -2.70 5.01 6.78
C GLY A 70 -3.52 4.32 5.68
N VAL A 71 -3.53 2.99 5.68
CA VAL A 71 -4.29 2.17 4.73
C VAL A 71 -5.15 1.16 5.46
N LYS A 72 -6.35 0.92 4.93
CA LYS A 72 -7.27 -0.14 5.37
C LYS A 72 -7.68 -0.95 4.15
N GLY A 73 -7.53 -2.27 4.22
CA GLY A 73 -7.84 -3.17 3.12
C GLY A 73 -7.92 -4.61 3.57
N SER A 74 -7.58 -5.52 2.68
CA SER A 74 -7.52 -6.96 2.92
C SER A 74 -6.17 -7.53 2.49
N LEU A 75 -5.74 -8.61 3.13
CA LEU A 75 -4.54 -9.34 2.73
C LEU A 75 -4.87 -10.28 1.57
N LYS A 76 -4.06 -10.26 0.51
CA LYS A 76 -4.16 -11.17 -0.63
C LYS A 76 -2.80 -11.81 -0.88
N PHE A 77 -2.78 -13.14 -0.94
CA PHE A 77 -1.61 -13.89 -1.39
C PHE A 77 -1.77 -14.20 -2.88
N GLU A 78 -0.84 -13.76 -3.70
CA GLU A 78 -0.77 -14.12 -5.12
C GLU A 78 0.36 -15.12 -5.31
N THR A 79 0.03 -16.32 -5.76
CA THR A 79 1.01 -17.35 -6.14
C THR A 79 0.99 -17.46 -7.65
N TRP A 80 2.16 -17.30 -8.26
CA TRP A 80 2.35 -17.52 -9.70
C TRP A 80 3.04 -18.88 -9.84
N VAL A 81 2.46 -19.77 -10.64
CA VAL A 81 3.04 -21.07 -11.01
C VAL A 81 3.60 -20.96 -12.42
#